data_AF-A0ABD1S440-F1
#
_entry.id   AF-A0ABD1S440-F1
#
_cell.length_a   1.000
_cell.length_b   1.000
_cell.length_c   1.000
_cell.angle_alpha   90.00
_cell.angle_beta   90.00
_cell.angle_gamma   90.00
#
_symmetry.space_group_name_H-M   'P 1'
#
loop_
_entity.id
_entity.type
_entity.pdbx_description
1 polymer ?
#
loop_
_entity_poly.entity_id
_entity_poly.type
_entity_poly.pdbx_seq_one_letter_code
_entity_poly.pdbx_strand_id
1 'polypeptide(L)'
;MEENKLEIDQILSKILKHSESQLLKEESFVTDDGKPNTESIKKLFRLIDINNNNRISRTELEQQIRTIKFEELKPNYEDVVKEFFNYFDTDGKNTIDEENVVYGLERWLYKAIHVANCSDKTKTIDEYDRIVWEKKVIHGDSFLWAFVKCVLEIVLGIVILTFLGGPLTTSILQLSYTMRVPSFSISFVIVPLAMNTRTVIEALFPAGKKSENSASLTFSEIYGGVVMNNLSGLTILLAIVYSKDLQWDFSTEVLTVLVVCAIVGILGCSSSKYPFWTCIIAFLLYPISLGLFIYDKLVLRWN
;
A
#
# COMPACT_ATOMS: atom_id res chain seq x y z
N MET A 1 25.92 -1.76 18.36
CA MET A 1 25.31 -2.71 19.32
C MET A 1 24.01 -2.09 19.84
N GLU A 2 23.12 -1.68 18.93
CA GLU A 2 21.95 -0.82 19.19
C GLU A 2 20.66 -1.46 18.64
N GLU A 3 20.77 -2.60 17.95
CA GLU A 3 19.70 -3.25 17.18
C GLU A 3 18.52 -3.80 18.01
N ASN A 4 18.71 -4.05 19.31
CA ASN A 4 17.68 -4.70 20.14
C ASN A 4 17.02 -3.76 21.16
N LYS A 5 17.26 -2.45 21.12
CA LYS A 5 16.61 -1.51 22.04
C LYS A 5 15.12 -1.39 21.71
N LEU A 6 14.25 -1.77 22.65
CA LEU A 6 12.80 -1.63 22.51
C LEU A 6 12.35 -0.19 22.84
N GLU A 7 11.41 0.32 22.06
CA GLU A 7 10.72 1.58 22.37
C GLU A 7 9.57 1.34 23.35
N ILE A 8 9.17 2.35 24.11
CA ILE A 8 8.12 2.23 25.13
C ILE A 8 6.80 1.67 24.58
N ASP A 9 6.43 2.01 23.34
CA ASP A 9 5.20 1.49 22.71
C ASP A 9 5.26 -0.05 22.53
N GLN A 10 6.43 -0.62 22.23
CA GLN A 10 6.63 -2.08 22.08
C GLN A 10 6.59 -2.80 23.42
N ILE A 11 7.14 -2.14 24.43
CA ILE A 11 7.21 -2.66 25.80
C ILE A 11 5.79 -2.73 26.36
N LEU A 12 5.05 -1.62 26.28
CA LEU A 12 3.69 -1.52 26.82
C LEU A 12 2.70 -2.40 26.06
N SER A 13 2.79 -2.50 24.74
CA SER A 13 1.90 -3.39 23.97
C SER A 13 2.05 -4.85 24.41
N LYS A 14 3.29 -5.32 24.64
CA LYS A 14 3.55 -6.69 25.09
C LYS A 14 3.17 -6.92 26.56
N ILE A 15 3.45 -5.97 27.44
CA ILE A 15 3.04 -6.06 28.86
C ILE A 15 1.53 -6.17 28.95
N LEU A 16 0.80 -5.27 28.30
CA LEU A 16 -0.67 -5.25 28.37
C LEU A 16 -1.26 -6.52 27.74
N LYS A 17 -0.82 -6.91 26.55
CA LYS A 17 -1.26 -8.16 25.89
C LYS A 17 -0.98 -9.40 26.74
N HIS A 18 0.20 -9.47 27.37
CA HIS A 18 0.53 -10.57 28.26
C HIS A 18 -0.37 -10.56 29.49
N SER A 19 -0.62 -9.39 30.08
CA SER A 19 -1.50 -9.28 31.23
C SER A 19 -2.96 -9.57 30.92
N GLU A 20 -3.49 -9.22 29.74
CA GLU A 20 -4.85 -9.63 29.30
C GLU A 20 -4.97 -11.15 29.17
N SER A 21 -3.86 -11.84 28.86
CA SER A 21 -3.85 -13.31 28.80
C SER A 21 -3.79 -13.97 30.19
N GLN A 22 -3.26 -13.26 31.19
CA GLN A 22 -3.21 -13.73 32.59
C GLN A 22 -4.47 -13.36 33.38
N LEU A 23 -5.06 -12.20 33.08
CA LEU A 23 -6.36 -11.78 33.56
C LEU A 23 -7.43 -12.62 32.85
N LEU A 24 -8.49 -13.03 33.55
CA LEU A 24 -9.61 -13.73 32.91
C LEU A 24 -10.19 -12.83 31.80
N LYS A 25 -10.59 -13.42 30.66
CA LYS A 25 -11.08 -12.75 29.42
C LYS A 25 -12.17 -11.68 29.60
N GLU A 26 -12.73 -11.52 30.79
CA GLU A 26 -13.79 -10.58 31.13
C GLU A 26 -13.27 -9.17 31.49
N GLU A 27 -11.94 -8.94 31.56
CA GLU A 27 -11.36 -7.70 32.09
C GLU A 27 -10.41 -7.00 31.11
N SER A 28 -10.92 -6.64 29.92
CA SER A 28 -10.23 -5.81 28.93
C SER A 28 -9.73 -4.48 29.54
N PHE A 29 -8.54 -4.02 29.12
CA PHE A 29 -8.05 -2.67 29.47
C PHE A 29 -8.79 -1.54 28.74
N VAL A 30 -9.63 -1.88 27.78
CA VAL A 30 -10.51 -0.95 27.07
C VAL A 30 -11.96 -1.32 27.35
N THR A 31 -12.75 -0.36 27.81
CA THR A 31 -14.20 -0.54 28.06
C THR A 31 -14.97 -0.65 26.74
N ASP A 32 -16.21 -1.14 26.81
CA ASP A 32 -17.11 -1.22 25.64
C ASP A 32 -17.34 0.15 24.96
N ASP A 33 -17.26 1.24 25.75
CA ASP A 33 -17.35 2.63 25.26
C ASP A 33 -16.06 3.13 24.57
N GLY A 34 -15.03 2.29 24.48
CA GLY A 34 -13.75 2.64 23.85
C GLY A 34 -12.90 3.61 24.69
N LYS A 35 -12.97 3.53 26.02
CA LYS A 35 -12.14 4.31 26.94
C LYS A 35 -11.21 3.38 27.75
N PRO A 36 -10.08 3.89 28.27
CA PRO A 36 -9.26 3.12 29.20
C PRO A 36 -10.05 2.65 30.43
N ASN A 37 -9.86 1.39 30.83
CA ASN A 37 -10.47 0.81 32.01
C ASN A 37 -9.54 0.97 33.22
N THR A 38 -9.78 2.00 34.02
CA THR A 38 -8.97 2.33 35.20
C THR A 38 -8.91 1.17 36.21
N GLU A 39 -9.98 0.38 36.38
CA GLU A 39 -9.99 -0.74 37.34
C GLU A 39 -9.10 -1.90 36.86
N SER A 40 -9.08 -2.21 35.57
CA SER A 40 -8.14 -3.20 35.00
C SER A 40 -6.69 -2.72 35.14
N ILE A 41 -6.43 -1.42 34.96
CA ILE A 41 -5.08 -0.84 35.14
C ILE A 41 -4.62 -0.97 36.61
N LYS A 42 -5.48 -0.69 37.59
CA LYS A 42 -5.15 -0.88 39.00
C LYS A 42 -4.90 -2.35 39.35
N LYS A 43 -5.64 -3.27 38.74
CA LYS A 43 -5.39 -4.72 38.91
C LYS A 43 -4.03 -5.11 38.35
N LEU A 44 -3.64 -4.59 37.19
CA LEU A 44 -2.30 -4.79 36.63
C LEU A 44 -1.22 -4.28 37.60
N PHE A 45 -1.40 -3.11 38.21
CA PHE A 45 -0.47 -2.59 39.21
C PHE A 45 -0.26 -3.59 40.37
N ARG A 46 -1.36 -4.14 40.91
CA ARG A 46 -1.32 -5.15 41.99
C ARG A 46 -0.68 -6.48 41.57
N LEU A 47 -0.74 -6.83 40.29
CA LEU A 47 -0.05 -8.03 39.78
C LEU A 47 1.47 -7.84 39.74
N ILE A 48 1.93 -6.60 39.53
CA ILE A 48 3.36 -6.27 39.48
C ILE A 48 3.91 -6.02 40.90
N ASP A 49 3.14 -5.40 41.78
CA ASP A 49 3.50 -5.14 43.20
C ASP A 49 3.43 -6.42 44.05
N ILE A 50 4.47 -7.25 43.97
CA ILE A 50 4.55 -8.55 44.64
C ILE A 50 4.64 -8.39 46.17
N ASN A 51 5.35 -7.36 46.65
CA ASN A 51 5.55 -7.16 48.08
C ASN A 51 4.45 -6.30 48.75
N ASN A 52 3.47 -5.82 47.99
CA ASN A 52 2.34 -5.00 48.43
C ASN A 52 2.75 -3.70 49.15
N ASN A 53 3.84 -3.07 48.72
CA ASN A 53 4.30 -1.81 49.29
C ASN A 53 3.67 -0.57 48.60
N ASN A 54 2.72 -0.79 47.69
CA ASN A 54 2.07 0.20 46.82
C ASN A 54 3.05 0.96 45.90
N ARG A 55 4.18 0.33 45.54
CA ARG A 55 5.20 0.88 44.64
C ARG A 55 5.84 -0.22 43.81
N ILE A 56 6.01 0.02 42.51
CA ILE A 56 6.76 -0.88 41.64
C ILE A 56 8.25 -0.55 41.75
N SER A 57 9.02 -1.51 42.24
CA SER A 57 10.49 -1.47 42.23
C SER A 57 11.06 -2.03 40.91
N ARG A 58 12.32 -1.69 40.60
CA ARG A 58 13.02 -2.23 39.43
C ARG A 58 13.06 -3.74 39.42
N THR A 59 13.27 -4.36 40.58
CA THR A 59 13.35 -5.81 40.74
C THR A 59 12.02 -6.51 40.47
N GLU A 60 10.90 -5.94 40.91
CA GLU A 60 9.56 -6.48 40.64
C GLU A 60 9.23 -6.39 39.15
N LEU A 61 9.52 -5.24 38.54
CA LEU A 61 9.31 -5.05 37.11
C LEU A 61 10.19 -6.00 36.29
N GLU A 62 11.45 -6.20 36.66
CA GLU A 62 12.34 -7.12 35.96
C GLU A 62 11.84 -8.58 36.04
N GLN A 63 11.33 -8.99 37.21
CA GLN A 63 10.71 -10.32 37.37
C GLN A 63 9.51 -10.50 36.43
N GLN A 64 8.67 -9.48 36.31
CA GLN A 64 7.52 -9.52 35.41
C GLN A 64 7.92 -9.56 33.94
N ILE A 65 8.85 -8.70 33.51
CA ILE A 65 9.30 -8.63 32.11
C ILE A 65 9.94 -9.95 31.66
N ARG A 66 10.66 -10.66 32.55
CA ARG A 66 11.25 -11.97 32.24
C ARG A 66 10.21 -13.05 31.88
N THR A 67 8.96 -12.91 32.33
CA THR A 67 7.87 -13.83 31.97
C THR A 67 7.31 -13.56 30.57
N ILE A 68 7.56 -12.37 30.02
CA ILE A 68 7.01 -11.92 28.74
C ILE A 68 7.91 -12.41 27.59
N LYS A 69 7.28 -13.00 26.57
CA LYS A 69 7.96 -13.41 25.34
C LYS A 69 7.94 -12.26 24.31
N PHE A 70 9.09 -11.64 24.10
CA PHE A 70 9.30 -10.59 23.08
C PHE A 70 9.58 -11.15 21.67
N GLU A 71 8.80 -12.16 21.26
CA GLU A 71 8.90 -12.84 19.95
C GLU A 71 10.35 -13.24 19.58
N GLU A 72 10.80 -12.91 18.36
CA GLU A 72 12.14 -13.27 17.85
C GLU A 72 13.25 -12.38 18.43
N LEU A 73 12.90 -11.26 19.07
CA LEU A 73 13.86 -10.37 19.68
C LEU A 73 14.16 -10.81 21.12
N LYS A 74 15.44 -10.90 21.45
CA LYS A 74 15.92 -11.08 22.83
C LYS A 74 16.42 -9.72 23.33
N PRO A 75 15.53 -8.83 23.79
CA PRO A 75 15.94 -7.54 24.31
C PRO A 75 16.77 -7.71 25.58
N ASN A 76 17.64 -6.75 25.84
CA ASN A 76 18.28 -6.64 27.15
C ASN A 76 17.22 -6.18 28.16
N TYR A 77 16.91 -7.03 29.14
CA TYR A 77 15.90 -6.75 30.15
C TYR A 77 16.17 -5.47 30.95
N GLU A 78 17.45 -5.14 31.17
CA GLU A 78 17.83 -3.91 31.88
C GLU A 78 17.45 -2.65 31.08
N ASP A 79 17.60 -2.69 29.76
CA ASP A 79 17.21 -1.58 28.88
C ASP A 79 15.69 -1.41 28.84
N VAL A 80 14.94 -2.52 28.89
CA VAL A 80 13.46 -2.50 28.96
C VAL A 80 12.99 -1.89 30.28
N VAL A 81 13.57 -2.33 31.41
CA VAL A 81 13.27 -1.76 32.74
C VAL A 81 13.59 -0.27 32.76
N LYS A 82 14.75 0.12 32.23
CA LYS A 82 15.17 1.53 32.18
C LYS A 82 14.21 2.39 31.37
N GLU A 83 13.79 1.93 30.19
CA GLU A 83 12.85 2.67 29.34
C GLU A 83 11.46 2.79 29.98
N PHE A 84 11.00 1.72 30.65
CA PHE A 84 9.75 1.74 31.40
C PHE A 84 9.80 2.75 32.56
N PHE A 85 10.87 2.74 33.36
CA PHE A 85 11.06 3.72 34.43
C PHE A 85 11.12 5.15 33.88
N ASN A 86 11.84 5.39 32.79
CA ASN A 86 11.88 6.72 32.17
C ASN A 86 10.49 7.25 31.76
N TYR A 87 9.55 6.36 31.42
CA TYR A 87 8.21 6.75 31.01
C TYR A 87 7.26 7.02 32.20
N PHE A 88 7.33 6.21 33.26
CA PHE A 88 6.39 6.29 34.39
C PHE A 88 6.93 7.04 35.62
N ASP A 89 8.24 7.01 35.88
CA ASP A 89 8.87 7.68 37.01
C ASP A 89 9.11 9.16 36.70
N THR A 90 8.04 9.95 36.77
CA THR A 90 8.09 11.39 36.50
C THR A 90 8.69 12.21 37.64
N ASP A 91 8.72 11.66 38.85
CA ASP A 91 9.22 12.34 40.05
C ASP A 91 10.66 11.98 40.42
N GLY A 92 11.27 11.03 39.71
CA GLY A 92 12.68 10.65 39.83
C GLY A 92 13.00 9.90 41.12
N LYS A 93 11.99 9.34 41.80
CA LYS A 93 12.17 8.62 43.07
C LYS A 93 12.67 7.19 42.88
N ASN A 94 12.87 6.76 41.64
CA ASN A 94 13.30 5.40 41.28
C ASN A 94 12.31 4.33 41.77
N THR A 95 11.05 4.71 41.95
CA THR A 95 9.91 3.86 42.32
C THR A 95 8.67 4.42 41.64
N ILE A 96 7.80 3.55 41.11
CA ILE A 96 6.59 3.99 40.42
C ILE A 96 5.38 3.70 41.31
N ASP A 97 4.59 4.71 41.64
CA ASP A 97 3.33 4.54 42.39
C ASP A 97 2.12 4.26 41.47
N GLU A 98 1.00 3.89 42.09
CA GLU A 98 -0.24 3.55 41.37
C GLU A 98 -0.75 4.72 40.51
N GLU A 99 -0.64 5.95 41.00
CA GLU A 99 -1.13 7.15 40.29
C GLU A 99 -0.34 7.39 39.00
N ASN A 100 0.99 7.25 39.05
CA ASN A 100 1.86 7.34 37.89
C ASN A 100 1.55 6.25 36.85
N VAL A 101 1.31 5.01 37.29
CA VAL A 101 0.93 3.91 36.38
C VAL A 101 -0.42 4.17 35.73
N VAL A 102 -1.43 4.54 36.52
CA VAL A 102 -2.78 4.85 36.01
C VAL A 102 -2.73 5.96 34.98
N TYR A 103 -2.12 7.10 35.33
CA TYR A 103 -2.01 8.23 34.42
C TYR A 103 -1.24 7.89 33.13
N GLY A 104 -0.10 7.21 33.26
CA GLY A 104 0.75 6.85 32.12
C GLY A 104 0.09 5.86 31.17
N LEU A 105 -0.61 4.85 31.71
CA LEU A 105 -1.32 3.85 30.91
C LEU A 105 -2.61 4.38 30.31
N GLU A 106 -3.37 5.23 31.00
CA GLU A 106 -4.55 5.89 30.40
C GLU A 106 -4.13 6.71 29.18
N ARG A 107 -3.09 7.54 29.32
CA ARG A 107 -2.54 8.34 28.21
C ARG A 107 -2.09 7.46 27.05
N TRP A 108 -1.40 6.36 27.34
CA TRP A 108 -0.92 5.44 26.31
C TRP A 108 -2.08 4.71 25.62
N LEU A 109 -3.07 4.23 26.38
CA LEU A 109 -4.25 3.56 25.85
C LEU A 109 -5.08 4.47 24.96
N TYR A 110 -5.24 5.76 25.31
CA TYR A 110 -5.89 6.72 24.42
C TYR A 110 -5.19 6.82 23.05
N LYS A 111 -3.85 6.88 23.04
CA LYS A 111 -3.06 6.85 21.80
C LYS A 111 -3.26 5.54 21.05
N ALA A 112 -3.21 4.40 21.74
CA ALA A 112 -3.37 3.08 21.14
C ALA A 112 -4.77 2.88 20.51
N ILE A 113 -5.84 3.27 21.21
CA ILE A 113 -7.23 3.23 20.75
C ILE A 113 -7.40 4.05 19.47
N HIS A 114 -6.82 5.26 19.44
CA HIS A 114 -6.92 6.14 18.28
C HIS A 114 -6.18 5.58 17.05
N VAL A 115 -4.99 5.03 17.25
CA VAL A 115 -4.16 4.49 16.15
C VAL A 115 -4.68 3.15 15.62
N ALA A 116 -5.12 2.26 16.50
CA ALA A 116 -5.65 0.95 16.08
C ALA A 116 -6.97 1.09 15.31
N ASN A 117 -7.79 2.11 15.63
CA ASN A 117 -9.06 2.41 14.99
C ASN A 117 -9.95 1.16 14.76
N CYS A 118 -9.96 0.25 15.73
CA CYS A 118 -10.65 -1.04 15.61
C CYS A 118 -12.14 -0.91 15.95
N SER A 119 -12.99 -1.63 15.21
CA SER A 119 -14.42 -1.78 15.52
C SER A 119 -14.65 -2.65 16.75
N ASP A 120 -13.80 -3.66 16.96
CA ASP A 120 -13.82 -4.56 18.10
C ASP A 120 -12.87 -4.04 19.18
N LYS A 121 -13.43 -3.44 20.24
CA LYS A 121 -12.64 -2.76 21.29
C LYS A 121 -11.77 -3.72 22.09
N THR A 122 -12.18 -4.99 22.20
CA THR A 122 -11.43 -6.04 22.90
C THR A 122 -10.13 -6.43 22.19
N LYS A 123 -9.97 -6.08 20.90
CA LYS A 123 -8.76 -6.38 20.11
C LYS A 123 -7.86 -5.17 19.90
N THR A 124 -8.14 -4.06 20.58
CA THR A 124 -7.40 -2.81 20.40
C THR A 124 -5.91 -2.99 20.69
N ILE A 125 -5.58 -3.68 21.78
CA ILE A 125 -4.20 -3.92 22.19
C ILE A 125 -3.50 -4.88 21.21
N ASP A 126 -4.18 -5.92 20.76
CA ASP A 126 -3.65 -6.86 19.76
C ASP A 126 -3.32 -6.18 18.43
N GLU A 127 -4.21 -5.31 17.94
CA GLU A 127 -4.02 -4.57 16.71
C GLU A 127 -2.89 -3.55 16.84
N TYR A 128 -2.83 -2.83 17.97
CA TYR A 128 -1.75 -1.89 18.24
C TYR A 128 -0.39 -2.59 18.40
N ASP A 129 -0.34 -3.74 19.08
CA ASP A 129 0.84 -4.60 19.16
C ASP A 129 1.33 -4.96 17.75
N ARG A 130 0.44 -5.43 16.87
CA ARG A 130 0.81 -5.73 15.48
C ARG A 130 1.43 -4.51 14.77
N ILE A 131 0.80 -3.33 14.85
CA ILE A 131 1.26 -2.11 14.19
C ILE A 131 2.67 -1.71 14.64
N VAL A 132 2.90 -1.70 15.95
CA VAL A 132 4.18 -1.23 16.51
C VAL A 132 5.32 -2.20 16.20
N TRP A 133 5.04 -3.51 16.24
CA TRP A 133 6.04 -4.54 15.92
C TRP A 133 6.31 -4.64 14.43
N GLU A 134 5.29 -4.52 13.58
CA GLU A 134 5.45 -4.45 12.12
C GLU A 134 6.33 -3.26 11.70
N LYS A 135 6.11 -2.09 12.29
CA LYS A 135 6.92 -0.89 12.03
C LYS A 135 8.41 -1.10 12.32
N LYS A 136 8.75 -1.83 13.38
CA LYS A 136 10.15 -2.09 13.77
C LYS A 136 10.82 -3.15 12.89
N VAL A 137 10.11 -4.23 12.55
CA VAL A 137 10.60 -5.23 11.59
C VAL A 137 10.90 -4.57 10.24
N ILE A 138 10.03 -3.65 9.81
CA ILE A 138 10.23 -2.88 8.56
C ILE A 138 11.49 -2.00 8.66
N HIS A 139 11.68 -1.24 9.74
CA HIS A 139 12.78 -0.27 9.84
C HIS A 139 14.19 -0.86 10.00
N GLY A 140 14.34 -2.06 10.59
CA GLY A 140 15.68 -2.58 10.94
C GLY A 140 16.48 -3.17 9.79
N ASP A 141 15.86 -4.06 9.00
CA ASP A 141 16.57 -4.87 7.98
C ASP A 141 15.69 -5.14 6.73
N SER A 142 14.37 -5.21 6.93
CA SER A 142 13.40 -5.48 5.87
C SER A 142 13.28 -4.34 4.85
N PHE A 143 13.38 -3.07 5.26
CA PHE A 143 13.25 -1.95 4.33
C PHE A 143 14.39 -1.88 3.30
N LEU A 144 15.64 -2.07 3.72
CA LEU A 144 16.77 -2.10 2.79
C LEU A 144 16.69 -3.29 1.84
N TRP A 145 16.32 -4.46 2.36
CA TRP A 145 16.13 -5.65 1.52
C TRP A 145 14.96 -5.48 0.54
N ALA A 146 13.83 -4.93 0.98
CA ALA A 146 12.70 -4.61 0.12
C ALA A 146 13.09 -3.59 -0.96
N PHE A 147 13.84 -2.55 -0.59
CA PHE A 147 14.33 -1.57 -1.55
C PHE A 147 15.26 -2.21 -2.59
N VAL A 148 16.25 -3.00 -2.16
CA VAL A 148 17.17 -3.72 -3.06
C VAL A 148 16.40 -4.67 -3.96
N LYS A 149 15.42 -5.41 -3.43
CA LYS A 149 14.56 -6.30 -4.20
C LYS A 149 13.79 -5.54 -5.27
N CYS A 150 13.16 -4.41 -4.94
CA CYS A 150 12.46 -3.56 -5.91
C CYS A 150 13.40 -3.08 -7.02
N VAL A 151 14.60 -2.61 -6.66
CA VAL A 151 15.61 -2.17 -7.63
C VAL A 151 16.02 -3.32 -8.55
N LEU A 152 16.25 -4.52 -8.01
CA LEU A 152 16.60 -5.71 -8.79
C LEU A 152 15.48 -6.12 -9.74
N GLU A 153 14.22 -6.11 -9.31
CA GLU A 153 13.06 -6.42 -10.15
C GLU A 153 12.91 -5.42 -11.30
N ILE A 154 13.13 -4.12 -11.04
CA ILE A 154 13.11 -3.07 -12.07
C ILE A 154 14.25 -3.29 -13.08
N VAL A 155 15.48 -3.50 -12.61
CA VAL A 155 16.64 -3.74 -13.48
C VAL A 155 16.42 -4.98 -14.34
N LEU A 156 15.93 -6.06 -13.74
CA LEU A 156 15.59 -7.29 -14.45
C LEU A 156 14.54 -7.03 -15.54
N GLY A 157 13.48 -6.27 -15.21
CA GLY A 157 12.46 -5.87 -16.18
C GLY A 157 13.03 -5.08 -17.36
N ILE A 158 13.91 -4.11 -17.09
CA ILE A 158 14.59 -3.31 -18.14
C ILE A 158 15.46 -4.20 -19.03
N VAL A 159 16.21 -5.14 -18.44
CA VAL A 159 17.04 -6.11 -19.18
C VAL A 159 16.15 -6.94 -20.10
N ILE A 160 15.08 -7.54 -19.57
CA ILE A 160 14.15 -8.36 -20.34
C ILE A 160 13.53 -7.55 -21.49
N LEU A 161 13.05 -6.33 -21.23
CA LEU A 161 12.47 -5.45 -22.26
C LEU A 161 13.48 -5.10 -23.35
N THR A 162 14.74 -4.84 -22.98
CA THR A 162 15.81 -4.51 -23.94
C THR A 162 16.13 -5.70 -24.85
N PHE A 163 16.22 -6.90 -24.29
CA PHE A 163 16.52 -8.12 -25.06
C PHE A 163 15.34 -8.60 -25.91
N LEU A 164 14.10 -8.47 -25.42
CA LEU A 164 12.90 -8.96 -26.12
C LEU A 164 12.28 -7.93 -27.06
N GLY A 165 12.56 -6.64 -26.88
CA GLY A 165 11.99 -5.56 -27.70
C GLY A 165 12.27 -5.74 -29.19
N GLY A 166 13.53 -6.00 -29.55
CA GLY A 166 13.94 -6.24 -30.95
C GLY A 166 13.21 -7.43 -31.58
N PRO A 167 13.30 -8.65 -31.01
CA PRO A 167 12.57 -9.82 -31.47
C PRO A 167 11.05 -9.59 -31.60
N LEU A 168 10.44 -8.90 -30.65
CA LEU A 168 9.01 -8.55 -30.72
C LEU A 168 8.70 -7.66 -31.92
N THR A 169 9.47 -6.59 -32.14
CA THR A 169 9.30 -5.71 -33.31
C THR A 169 9.43 -6.50 -34.62
N THR A 170 10.44 -7.37 -34.73
CA THR A 170 10.61 -8.19 -35.94
C THR A 170 9.43 -9.14 -36.17
N SER A 171 8.88 -9.72 -35.12
CA SER A 171 7.71 -10.61 -35.19
C SER A 171 6.47 -9.86 -35.66
N ILE A 172 6.25 -8.64 -35.15
CA ILE A 172 5.15 -7.77 -35.58
C ILE A 172 5.27 -7.43 -37.07
N LEU A 173 6.48 -7.11 -37.55
CA LEU A 173 6.71 -6.80 -38.96
C LEU A 173 6.47 -8.03 -39.86
N GLN A 174 6.94 -9.21 -39.47
CA GLN A 174 6.69 -10.45 -40.21
C GLN A 174 5.20 -10.82 -40.24
N LEU A 175 4.50 -10.63 -39.12
CA LEU A 175 3.06 -10.85 -39.03
C LEU A 175 2.30 -9.86 -39.92
N SER A 176 2.67 -8.58 -39.88
CA SER A 176 2.14 -7.52 -40.75
C SER A 176 2.29 -7.87 -42.23
N TYR A 177 3.48 -8.31 -42.63
CA TYR A 177 3.76 -8.72 -44.01
C TYR A 177 2.91 -9.93 -44.44
N THR A 178 2.80 -10.94 -43.57
CA THR A 178 2.09 -12.20 -43.86
C THR A 178 0.58 -11.98 -43.96
N MET A 179 0.01 -11.19 -43.05
CA MET A 179 -1.42 -10.89 -43.02
C MET A 179 -1.83 -9.77 -43.99
N ARG A 180 -0.86 -9.04 -44.58
CA ARG A 180 -1.07 -7.83 -45.37
C ARG A 180 -1.87 -6.76 -44.62
N VAL A 181 -1.57 -6.62 -43.33
CA VAL A 181 -2.19 -5.63 -42.42
C VAL A 181 -1.11 -4.65 -41.98
N PRO A 182 -1.38 -3.33 -41.89
CA PRO A 182 -0.40 -2.37 -41.40
C PRO A 182 0.16 -2.74 -40.02
N SER A 183 1.47 -2.58 -39.83
CA SER A 183 2.14 -2.88 -38.55
C SER A 183 1.56 -2.07 -37.39
N PHE A 184 1.14 -0.83 -37.66
CA PHE A 184 0.39 0.00 -36.72
C PHE A 184 -0.85 -0.70 -36.17
N SER A 185 -1.68 -1.31 -37.02
CA SER A 185 -2.91 -1.98 -36.58
C SER A 185 -2.62 -3.19 -35.66
N ILE A 186 -1.53 -3.92 -35.91
CA ILE A 186 -1.10 -5.02 -35.03
C ILE A 186 -0.63 -4.47 -33.68
N SER A 187 0.24 -3.45 -33.69
CA SER A 187 0.75 -2.82 -32.47
C SER A 187 -0.31 -2.06 -31.68
N PHE A 188 -1.36 -1.56 -32.33
CA PHE A 188 -2.42 -0.77 -31.71
C PHE A 188 -3.56 -1.64 -31.17
N VAL A 189 -3.85 -2.78 -31.80
CA VAL A 189 -4.97 -3.65 -31.40
C VAL A 189 -4.49 -4.91 -30.70
N ILE A 190 -3.59 -5.65 -31.32
CA ILE A 190 -3.23 -7.01 -30.87
C ILE A 190 -2.29 -6.95 -29.67
N VAL A 191 -1.26 -6.10 -29.72
CA VAL A 191 -0.28 -5.98 -28.62
C VAL A 191 -0.93 -5.50 -27.32
N PRO A 192 -1.75 -4.43 -27.30
CA PRO A 192 -2.37 -3.97 -26.07
C PRO A 192 -3.42 -4.96 -25.55
N LEU A 193 -4.12 -5.66 -26.44
CA LEU A 193 -5.05 -6.72 -26.05
C LEU A 193 -4.31 -7.84 -25.31
N ALA A 194 -3.16 -8.28 -25.83
CA ALA A 194 -2.33 -9.30 -25.19
C ALA A 194 -1.77 -8.84 -23.83
N MET A 195 -1.23 -7.62 -23.77
CA MET A 195 -0.59 -7.07 -22.57
C MET A 195 -1.57 -6.76 -21.44
N ASN A 196 -2.82 -6.38 -21.77
CA ASN A 196 -3.82 -5.98 -20.78
C ASN A 196 -4.88 -7.06 -20.50
N THR A 197 -4.68 -8.30 -21.00
CA THR A 197 -5.64 -9.41 -20.82
C THR A 197 -6.05 -9.61 -19.37
N ARG A 198 -5.10 -9.56 -18.43
CA ARG A 198 -5.37 -9.72 -17.00
C ARG A 198 -6.29 -8.64 -16.45
N THR A 199 -6.01 -7.38 -16.74
CA THR A 199 -6.84 -6.24 -16.31
C THR A 199 -8.24 -6.32 -16.91
N VAL A 200 -8.35 -6.76 -18.17
CA VAL A 200 -9.65 -6.99 -18.84
C VAL A 200 -10.43 -8.10 -18.13
N ILE A 201 -9.78 -9.22 -17.76
CA ILE A 201 -10.41 -10.33 -17.03
C ILE A 201 -10.85 -9.88 -15.63
N GLU A 202 -10.01 -9.17 -14.91
CA GLU A 202 -10.30 -8.67 -13.55
C GLU A 202 -11.45 -7.65 -13.57
N ALA A 203 -11.55 -6.82 -14.61
CA ALA A 203 -12.67 -5.90 -14.80
C ALA A 203 -13.97 -6.62 -15.26
N LEU A 204 -13.88 -7.69 -16.05
CA LEU A 204 -15.05 -8.43 -16.57
C LEU A 204 -15.63 -9.45 -15.58
N PHE A 205 -14.81 -10.03 -14.70
CA PHE A 205 -15.23 -11.04 -13.73
C PHE A 205 -15.24 -10.48 -12.29
N PRO A 206 -16.11 -9.51 -11.96
CA PRO A 206 -16.32 -9.13 -10.57
C PRO A 206 -17.12 -10.24 -9.88
N ALA A 207 -16.42 -11.16 -9.22
CA ALA A 207 -17.01 -12.05 -8.24
C ALA A 207 -17.42 -11.23 -6.99
N GLY A 208 -18.63 -10.65 -7.03
CA GLY A 208 -19.49 -10.59 -5.85
C GLY A 208 -19.63 -9.29 -5.05
N LYS A 209 -18.94 -8.18 -5.34
CA LYS A 209 -19.20 -6.90 -4.60
C LYS A 209 -19.29 -5.69 -5.54
N LYS A 210 -20.49 -5.46 -6.07
CA LYS A 210 -20.86 -4.28 -6.85
C LYS A 210 -21.29 -3.15 -5.91
N SER A 211 -20.41 -2.18 -5.66
CA SER A 211 -20.74 -0.89 -5.05
C SER A 211 -20.39 0.23 -6.03
N GLU A 212 -21.14 1.34 -6.00
CA GLU A 212 -20.85 2.55 -6.80
C GLU A 212 -19.43 3.06 -6.57
N ASN A 213 -18.92 2.94 -5.33
CA ASN A 213 -17.56 3.34 -4.97
C ASN A 213 -16.51 2.46 -5.65
N SER A 214 -16.74 1.15 -5.71
CA SER A 214 -15.82 0.22 -6.37
C SER A 214 -15.77 0.47 -7.88
N ALA A 215 -16.92 0.73 -8.52
CA ALA A 215 -16.97 1.07 -9.94
C ALA A 215 -16.23 2.39 -10.24
N SER A 216 -16.44 3.40 -9.40
CA SER A 216 -15.78 4.71 -9.55
C SER A 216 -14.26 4.60 -9.40
N LEU A 217 -13.80 3.78 -8.44
CA LEU A 217 -12.37 3.51 -8.24
C LEU A 217 -11.78 2.81 -9.47
N THR A 218 -12.44 1.77 -9.99
CA THR A 218 -12.00 1.08 -11.22
C THR A 218 -11.95 2.01 -12.43
N PHE A 219 -12.93 2.91 -12.60
CA PHE A 219 -12.87 3.91 -13.67
C PHE A 219 -11.67 4.85 -13.50
N SER A 220 -11.43 5.35 -12.28
CA SER A 220 -10.29 6.23 -12.00
C SER A 220 -8.95 5.53 -12.23
N GLU A 221 -8.83 4.25 -11.90
CA GLU A 221 -7.64 3.44 -12.16
C GLU A 221 -7.40 3.26 -13.67
N ILE A 222 -8.44 2.94 -14.43
CA ILE A 222 -8.34 2.78 -15.89
C ILE A 222 -7.97 4.12 -16.54
N TYR A 223 -8.66 5.21 -16.21
CA TYR A 223 -8.37 6.54 -16.75
C TYR A 223 -6.95 7.00 -16.38
N GLY A 224 -6.58 6.87 -15.10
CA GLY A 224 -5.24 7.21 -14.63
C GLY A 224 -4.17 6.42 -15.35
N GLY A 225 -4.35 5.09 -15.48
CA GLY A 225 -3.41 4.22 -16.19
C GLY A 225 -3.23 4.61 -17.65
N VAL A 226 -4.32 4.85 -18.38
CA VAL A 226 -4.25 5.24 -19.80
C VAL A 226 -3.59 6.61 -19.99
N VAL A 227 -3.95 7.60 -19.17
CA VAL A 227 -3.36 8.95 -19.26
C VAL A 227 -1.88 8.93 -18.93
N MET A 228 -1.48 8.25 -17.84
CA MET A 228 -0.09 8.16 -17.44
C MET A 228 0.76 7.42 -18.49
N ASN A 229 0.26 6.31 -19.02
CA ASN A 229 0.97 5.53 -20.04
C ASN A 229 1.14 6.33 -21.34
N ASN A 230 0.09 6.98 -21.82
CA ASN A 230 0.14 7.74 -23.06
C ASN A 230 1.01 9.01 -22.93
N LEU A 231 0.90 9.74 -21.82
CA LEU A 231 1.68 10.96 -21.61
C LEU A 231 3.17 10.65 -21.45
N SER A 232 3.53 9.65 -20.64
CA SER A 232 4.92 9.24 -20.46
C SER A 232 5.51 8.66 -21.75
N GLY A 233 4.78 7.78 -22.43
CA GLY A 233 5.20 7.18 -23.70
C GLY A 233 5.45 8.21 -24.79
N LEU A 234 4.50 9.14 -25.01
CA LEU A 234 4.66 10.21 -25.99
C LEU A 234 5.80 11.16 -25.62
N THR A 235 5.94 11.51 -24.34
CA THR A 235 7.03 12.39 -23.87
C THR A 235 8.40 11.75 -24.12
N ILE A 236 8.57 10.47 -23.78
CA ILE A 236 9.83 9.74 -24.01
C ILE A 236 10.11 9.63 -25.51
N LEU A 237 9.10 9.31 -26.32
CA LEU A 237 9.24 9.21 -27.78
C LEU A 237 9.72 10.54 -28.37
N LEU A 238 9.04 11.65 -28.05
CA LEU A 238 9.41 12.98 -28.53
C LEU A 238 10.80 13.40 -28.06
N ALA A 239 11.17 13.08 -26.81
CA ALA A 239 12.50 13.34 -26.29
C ALA A 239 13.59 12.60 -27.07
N ILE A 240 13.36 11.34 -27.44
CA ILE A 240 14.29 10.55 -28.26
C ILE A 240 14.38 11.09 -29.68
N VAL A 241 13.24 11.38 -30.32
CA VAL A 241 13.19 11.93 -31.68
C VAL A 241 13.96 13.25 -31.75
N TYR A 242 13.74 14.14 -30.77
CA TYR A 242 14.45 15.41 -30.67
C TYR A 242 15.95 15.21 -30.40
N SER A 243 16.32 14.37 -29.44
CA SER A 243 17.73 14.18 -29.04
C SER A 243 18.57 13.49 -30.10
N LYS A 244 17.95 12.66 -30.96
CA LYS A 244 18.63 11.89 -32.01
C LYS A 244 18.43 12.45 -33.42
N ASP A 245 17.78 13.61 -33.54
CA ASP A 245 17.47 14.27 -34.83
C ASP A 245 16.80 13.30 -35.83
N LEU A 246 15.81 12.54 -35.35
CA LEU A 246 15.09 11.57 -36.17
C LEU A 246 13.97 12.25 -36.95
N GLN A 247 13.69 11.75 -38.16
CA GLN A 247 12.55 12.19 -38.93
C GLN A 247 11.23 11.75 -38.27
N TRP A 248 10.27 12.67 -38.22
CA TRP A 248 8.93 12.43 -37.68
C TRP A 248 7.98 12.01 -38.80
N ASP A 249 7.61 10.73 -38.81
CA ASP A 249 6.72 10.12 -39.82
C ASP A 249 5.48 9.43 -39.19
N PHE A 250 5.11 9.82 -37.97
CA PHE A 250 4.01 9.21 -37.19
C PHE A 250 2.85 10.17 -36.92
N SER A 251 2.70 11.23 -37.73
CA SER A 251 1.70 12.28 -37.51
C SER A 251 0.28 11.71 -37.52
N THR A 252 -0.01 10.86 -38.50
CA THR A 252 -1.33 10.25 -38.67
C THR A 252 -1.70 9.33 -37.50
N GLU A 253 -0.75 8.51 -37.04
CA GLU A 253 -0.90 7.59 -35.93
C GLU A 253 -1.21 8.36 -34.64
N VAL A 254 -0.42 9.39 -34.34
CA VAL A 254 -0.62 10.20 -33.14
C VAL A 254 -1.91 11.00 -33.20
N LEU A 255 -2.25 11.59 -34.36
CA LEU A 255 -3.50 12.31 -34.56
C LEU A 255 -4.72 11.39 -34.32
N THR A 256 -4.68 10.17 -34.84
CA THR A 256 -5.74 9.17 -34.64
C THR A 256 -5.97 8.91 -33.15
N VAL A 257 -4.89 8.67 -32.39
CA VAL A 257 -4.98 8.43 -30.95
C VAL A 257 -5.47 9.68 -30.20
N LEU A 258 -4.99 10.86 -30.57
CA LEU A 258 -5.37 12.12 -29.94
C LEU A 258 -6.86 12.40 -30.13
N VAL A 259 -7.42 12.16 -31.32
CA VAL A 259 -8.87 12.30 -31.59
C VAL A 259 -9.69 11.36 -30.69
N VAL A 260 -9.30 10.10 -30.58
CA VAL A 260 -9.99 9.14 -29.69
C VAL A 260 -9.90 9.59 -28.23
N CYS A 261 -8.72 10.00 -27.77
CA CYS A 261 -8.51 10.51 -26.42
C CYS A 261 -9.34 11.78 -26.15
N ALA A 262 -9.46 12.68 -27.12
CA ALA A 262 -10.28 13.89 -26.99
C ALA A 262 -11.76 13.56 -26.86
N ILE A 263 -12.29 12.64 -27.69
CA ILE A 263 -13.70 12.21 -27.62
C ILE A 263 -14.00 11.59 -26.25
N VAL A 264 -13.18 10.63 -25.81
CA VAL A 264 -13.35 9.98 -24.52
C VAL A 264 -13.16 10.96 -23.36
N GLY A 265 -12.17 11.86 -23.46
CA GLY A 265 -11.91 12.89 -22.47
C GLY A 265 -13.07 13.89 -22.32
N ILE A 266 -13.64 14.37 -23.42
CA ILE A 266 -14.81 15.26 -23.41
C ILE A 266 -16.02 14.57 -22.78
N LEU A 267 -16.29 13.30 -23.17
CA LEU A 267 -17.35 12.50 -22.57
C LEU A 267 -17.16 12.35 -21.06
N GLY A 268 -15.92 12.11 -20.62
CA GLY A 268 -15.59 11.93 -19.22
C GLY A 268 -15.62 13.19 -18.38
N CYS A 269 -15.20 14.34 -18.92
CA CYS A 269 -15.34 15.62 -18.26
C CYS A 269 -16.81 16.08 -18.15
N SER A 270 -17.63 15.70 -19.12
CA SER A 270 -19.03 16.14 -19.23
C SER A 270 -20.02 15.23 -18.51
N SER A 271 -19.61 14.04 -18.08
CA SER A 271 -20.50 13.01 -17.53
C SER A 271 -20.06 12.56 -16.14
N SER A 272 -20.86 12.87 -15.12
CA SER A 272 -20.66 12.31 -13.76
C SER A 272 -21.28 10.92 -13.58
N LYS A 273 -22.13 10.49 -14.51
CA LYS A 273 -22.80 9.17 -14.51
C LYS A 273 -22.79 8.60 -15.93
N TYR A 274 -22.33 7.36 -16.06
CA TYR A 274 -22.22 6.69 -17.36
C TYR A 274 -23.42 5.74 -17.57
N PRO A 275 -24.36 6.06 -18.49
CA PRO A 275 -25.40 5.13 -18.88
C PRO A 275 -24.80 4.00 -19.72
N PHE A 276 -25.45 2.84 -19.72
CA PHE A 276 -24.97 1.64 -20.42
C PHE A 276 -24.61 1.90 -21.90
N TRP A 277 -25.38 2.74 -22.61
CA TRP A 277 -25.11 3.09 -24.01
C TRP A 277 -23.72 3.69 -24.29
N THR A 278 -23.06 4.26 -23.27
CA THR A 278 -21.67 4.75 -23.42
C THR A 278 -20.68 3.63 -23.74
N CYS A 279 -20.98 2.38 -23.37
CA CYS A 279 -20.15 1.24 -23.74
C CYS A 279 -20.17 1.01 -25.26
N ILE A 280 -21.31 1.21 -25.93
CA ILE A 280 -21.43 1.06 -27.38
C ILE A 280 -20.59 2.10 -28.10
N ILE A 281 -20.60 3.35 -27.62
CA ILE A 281 -19.73 4.42 -28.15
C ILE A 281 -18.26 4.05 -27.97
N ALA A 282 -17.88 3.58 -26.78
CA ALA A 282 -16.50 3.16 -26.49
C ALA A 282 -16.04 2.00 -27.38
N PHE A 283 -16.89 0.99 -27.60
CA PHE A 283 -16.58 -0.13 -28.50
C PHE A 283 -16.48 0.30 -29.96
N LEU A 284 -17.33 1.23 -30.42
CA LEU A 284 -17.31 1.74 -31.79
C LEU A 284 -16.09 2.62 -32.09
N LEU A 285 -15.52 3.30 -31.08
CA LEU A 285 -14.32 4.12 -31.27
C LEU A 285 -13.11 3.31 -31.73
N TYR A 286 -13.01 2.02 -31.38
CA TYR A 286 -11.94 1.14 -31.86
C TYR A 286 -11.94 0.96 -33.40
N PRO A 287 -13.00 0.43 -34.04
CA PRO A 287 -13.04 0.32 -35.51
C PRO A 287 -13.05 1.69 -36.20
N ILE A 288 -13.64 2.73 -35.60
CA ILE A 288 -13.59 4.09 -36.15
C ILE A 288 -12.15 4.61 -36.18
N SER A 289 -11.35 4.39 -35.13
CA SER A 289 -9.95 4.81 -35.09
C SER A 289 -9.10 4.15 -36.19
N LEU A 290 -9.32 2.85 -36.45
CA LEU A 290 -8.68 2.16 -37.57
C LEU A 290 -9.15 2.72 -38.92
N GLY A 291 -10.44 3.02 -39.05
CA GLY A 291 -11.00 3.65 -40.25
C GLY A 291 -10.38 5.03 -40.52
N LEU A 292 -10.24 5.86 -39.49
CA LEU A 292 -9.58 7.17 -39.55
C LEU A 292 -8.12 7.03 -39.99
N PHE A 293 -7.37 6.12 -39.37
CA PHE A 293 -5.98 5.84 -39.75
C PHE A 293 -5.85 5.45 -41.23
N ILE A 294 -6.71 4.56 -41.71
CA ILE A 294 -6.71 4.11 -43.11
C ILE A 294 -7.10 5.25 -44.05
N TYR A 295 -8.09 6.06 -43.66
CA TYR A 295 -8.55 7.21 -44.43
C TYR A 295 -7.44 8.26 -44.59
N ASP A 296 -6.76 8.62 -43.50
CA ASP A 296 -5.68 9.60 -43.51
C ASP A 296 -4.49 9.14 -44.38
N LYS A 297 -4.12 7.85 -44.30
CA LYS A 297 -3.04 7.30 -45.12
C LYS A 297 -3.41 7.14 -46.61
N LEU A 298 -4.63 6.71 -46.94
CA LEU A 298 -5.04 6.43 -48.33
C LEU A 298 -5.56 7.65 -49.08
N VAL A 299 -6.36 8.50 -48.41
CA VAL A 299 -7.08 9.60 -49.05
C VAL A 299 -6.30 10.91 -48.93
N LEU A 300 -5.83 11.23 -47.73
CA LEU A 300 -5.09 12.47 -47.48
C LEU A 300 -3.60 12.36 -47.83
N ARG A 301 -3.07 11.14 -48.03
CA ARG A 301 -1.64 10.84 -48.29
C ARG A 301 -0.73 11.56 -47.29
N TRP A 302 -1.21 11.71 -46.06
CA TRP A 302 -0.47 12.36 -45.00
C TRP A 302 0.53 11.36 -44.41
N ASN A 303 1.80 11.73 -44.31
CA ASN A 303 2.80 10.98 -43.55
C ASN A 303 2.65 11.23 -42.05
#